data_AF-A0A7X4LGY3-F1
#
_entry.id   AF-A0A7X4LGY3-F1
#
_cell.length_a   1.000
_cell.length_b   1.000
_cell.length_c   1.000
_cell.angle_alpha   90.00
_cell.angle_beta   90.00
_cell.angle_gamma   90.00
#
_symmetry.space_group_name_H-M   'P 1'
#
loop_
_entity.id
_entity.type
_entity.pdbx_description
1 polymer ?
#
loop_
_entity_poly.entity_id
_entity_poly.type
_entity_poly.pdbx_seq_one_letter_code
_entity_poly.pdbx_strand_id
1 'polypeptide(L)'
;MAVIVKYVVERNGEEKMTFTSKAEADAYDKMLDMADELFELLGKSELIEQEDKQEELAMFLAQNKEDVLYALGAKRKPTPKKPKAVKEEKPAVDDAA
;
A
#
# COMPACT_ATOMS: atom_id res chain seq x y z
N MET A 1 -27.49 5.74 -24.83
CA MET A 1 -26.23 5.08 -25.25
C MET A 1 -25.23 5.27 -24.11
N ALA A 2 -24.60 4.21 -23.61
CA ALA A 2 -23.60 4.29 -22.54
C ALA A 2 -22.20 4.02 -23.09
N VAL A 3 -21.21 4.81 -22.68
CA VAL A 3 -19.79 4.65 -23.00
C VAL A 3 -19.07 4.25 -21.71
N ILE A 4 -18.25 3.20 -21.77
CA ILE A 4 -17.48 2.67 -20.62
C ILE A 4 -16.01 2.70 -20.99
N VAL A 5 -15.18 3.26 -20.11
CA VAL A 5 -13.72 3.23 -20.22
C VAL A 5 -13.20 2.16 -19.27
N LYS A 6 -12.28 1.32 -19.76
CA LYS A 6 -11.61 0.27 -19.00
C LYS A 6 -10.10 0.45 -19.15
N TYR A 7 -9.38 0.24 -18.06
CA TYR A 7 -7.92 0.23 -18.03
C TYR A 7 -7.48 -1.20 -17.76
N VAL A 8 -6.77 -1.80 -18.70
CA VAL A 8 -6.30 -3.19 -18.61
C VAL A 8 -4.82 -3.18 -18.28
N VAL A 9 -4.43 -3.95 -17.27
CA VAL A 9 -3.03 -4.18 -16.92
C VAL A 9 -2.60 -5.51 -17.54
N GLU A 10 -1.62 -5.45 -18.43
CA GLU A 10 -1.04 -6.59 -19.12
C GLU A 10 0.39 -6.83 -18.64
N ARG A 11 0.74 -8.09 -18.35
CA ARG A 11 2.14 -8.51 -18.11
C ARG A 11 2.46 -9.68 -19.03
N ASN A 12 3.56 -9.58 -19.77
CA ASN A 12 4.01 -10.60 -20.73
C ASN A 12 2.97 -10.95 -21.81
N GLY A 13 2.12 -9.99 -22.18
CA GLY A 13 1.06 -10.20 -23.18
C GLY A 13 -0.21 -10.89 -22.65
N GLU A 14 -0.29 -11.15 -21.34
CA GLU A 14 -1.51 -11.63 -20.68
C GLU A 14 -2.20 -10.51 -19.91
N GLU A 15 -3.51 -10.37 -20.11
CA GLU A 15 -4.36 -9.50 -19.29
C GLU A 15 -4.41 -10.04 -17.85
N LYS A 16 -3.81 -9.31 -16.91
CA LYS A 16 -3.82 -9.68 -15.49
C LYS A 16 -5.08 -9.16 -14.79
N MET A 17 -5.45 -7.90 -15.03
CA MET A 17 -6.60 -7.29 -14.37
C MET A 17 -7.17 -6.11 -15.16
N THR A 18 -8.47 -5.85 -15.01
CA THR A 18 -9.15 -4.69 -15.59
C THR A 18 -9.72 -3.79 -14.50
N PHE A 19 -9.48 -2.48 -14.62
CA PHE A 19 -9.93 -1.45 -13.70
C PHE A 19 -10.86 -0.45 -14.40
N THR A 20 -11.69 0.23 -13.61
CA THR A 20 -12.55 1.34 -14.08
C THR A 20 -11.85 2.69 -13.97
N SER A 21 -10.70 2.77 -13.29
CA SER A 21 -9.91 3.99 -13.12
C SER A 21 -8.45 3.79 -13.53
N LYS A 22 -7.85 4.83 -14.13
CA LYS A 22 -6.43 4.82 -14.52
C LYS A 22 -5.52 4.71 -13.29
N ALA A 23 -5.86 5.42 -12.22
CA ALA A 23 -5.04 5.49 -11.03
C ALA A 23 -4.90 4.12 -10.34
N GLU A 24 -5.97 3.32 -10.28
CA GLU A 24 -5.91 1.97 -9.73
C GLU A 24 -5.12 1.03 -10.64
N ALA A 25 -5.29 1.13 -11.97
CA ALA A 25 -4.48 0.36 -12.92
C ALA A 25 -2.99 0.68 -12.79
N ASP A 26 -2.62 1.97 -12.76
CA ASP A 26 -1.24 2.42 -12.60
C ASP A 26 -0.65 2.01 -11.23
N ALA A 27 -1.47 1.91 -10.18
CA ALA A 27 -1.03 1.46 -8.86
C ALA A 27 -0.82 -0.06 -8.81
N TYR A 28 -1.69 -0.82 -9.46
CA TYR A 28 -1.56 -2.28 -9.58
C TYR A 28 -0.36 -2.67 -10.43
N ASP A 29 -0.14 -2.02 -11.57
CA ASP A 29 1.04 -2.21 -12.42
C ASP A 29 2.35 -2.02 -11.63
N LYS A 30 2.46 -0.90 -10.89
CA LYS A 30 3.61 -0.65 -10.00
C LYS A 30 3.76 -1.65 -8.87
N MET A 31 2.67 -2.24 -8.39
CA MET A 31 2.72 -3.29 -7.38
C MET A 31 3.28 -4.58 -7.98
N LEU A 32 2.88 -4.93 -9.21
CA LEU A 32 3.46 -6.07 -9.92
C LEU A 32 4.96 -5.86 -10.17
N ASP A 33 5.39 -4.65 -10.57
CA ASP A 33 6.81 -4.34 -10.77
C ASP A 33 7.62 -4.55 -9.49
N MET A 34 7.09 -4.08 -8.36
CA MET A 34 7.70 -4.28 -7.05
C MET A 34 7.74 -5.76 -6.66
N ALA A 35 6.70 -6.54 -6.98
CA ALA A 35 6.67 -7.96 -6.67
C ALA A 35 7.79 -8.71 -7.42
N ASP A 36 8.02 -8.43 -8.70
CA ASP A 36 9.10 -9.07 -9.45
C ASP A 36 10.48 -8.69 -8.91
N GLU A 37 10.71 -7.40 -8.62
CA GLU A 37 11.98 -6.94 -8.04
C GLU A 37 12.25 -7.61 -6.68
N LEU A 38 11.20 -7.75 -5.85
CA LEU A 38 11.29 -8.43 -4.57
C LEU A 38 11.51 -9.94 -4.73
N PHE A 39 10.88 -10.57 -5.72
CA PHE A 39 11.11 -11.97 -6.04
C PHE A 39 12.58 -12.22 -6.39
N GLU A 40 13.15 -11.43 -7.30
CA GLU A 40 14.57 -11.54 -7.66
C GLU A 40 15.50 -11.26 -6.47
N LEU A 41 15.15 -10.28 -5.62
CA LEU A 41 15.92 -9.96 -4.43
C LEU A 41 15.90 -11.10 -3.41
N LEU A 42 14.73 -11.69 -3.15
CA LEU A 42 14.56 -12.80 -2.22
C LEU A 42 15.24 -14.07 -2.73
N GLY A 43 15.19 -14.33 -4.04
CA GLY A 43 15.87 -15.49 -4.64
C GLY A 43 17.39 -15.48 -4.44
N LYS A 44 18.01 -14.30 -4.36
CA LYS A 44 19.44 -14.18 -4.06
C LYS A 44 19.82 -14.64 -2.65
N SER A 45 18.87 -14.75 -1.73
CA SER A 45 19.18 -15.19 -0.37
C SER A 45 19.41 -16.70 -0.29
N GLU A 46 18.96 -17.47 -1.30
CA GLU A 46 18.98 -18.95 -1.31
C GLU A 46 18.30 -19.59 -0.08
N LEU A 47 17.52 -18.82 0.67
CA LEU A 47 16.84 -19.28 1.90
C LEU A 47 15.46 -19.87 1.60
N ILE A 48 14.86 -19.46 0.49
CA ILE A 48 13.53 -19.90 0.08
C ILE A 48 13.73 -20.90 -1.05
N GLU A 49 13.66 -22.19 -0.72
CA GLU A 49 13.84 -23.27 -1.70
C GLU A 49 12.61 -23.48 -2.60
N GLN A 50 11.44 -22.99 -2.17
CA GLN A 50 10.18 -23.16 -2.89
C GLN A 50 9.81 -21.87 -3.62
N GLU A 51 9.88 -21.91 -4.94
CA GLU A 51 9.60 -20.77 -5.83
C GLU A 51 8.20 -20.18 -5.60
N ASP A 52 7.18 -21.03 -5.47
CA ASP A 52 5.80 -20.60 -5.20
C ASP A 52 5.69 -19.75 -3.92
N LYS A 53 6.44 -20.11 -2.87
CA LYS A 53 6.46 -19.35 -1.61
C LYS A 53 7.23 -18.05 -1.73
N GLN A 54 8.27 -18.03 -2.57
CA GLN A 54 9.00 -16.81 -2.86
C GLN A 54 8.11 -15.82 -3.61
N GLU A 55 7.33 -16.28 -4.59
CA GLU A 55 6.36 -15.46 -5.32
C GLU A 55 5.26 -14.94 -4.41
N GLU A 56 4.66 -15.81 -3.58
CA GLU A 56 3.63 -15.41 -2.63
C GLU A 56 4.15 -14.38 -1.62
N LEU A 57 5.37 -14.56 -1.10
CA LEU A 57 6.00 -13.61 -0.19
C LEU A 57 6.29 -12.27 -0.88
N ALA A 58 6.83 -12.30 -2.10
CA ALA A 58 7.13 -11.10 -2.86
C ALA A 58 5.85 -10.29 -3.17
N MET A 59 4.78 -10.97 -3.59
CA MET A 59 3.46 -10.37 -3.79
C MET A 59 2.89 -9.77 -2.50
N PHE A 60 2.97 -10.50 -1.38
CA PHE A 60 2.52 -9.99 -0.09
C PHE A 60 3.27 -8.70 0.31
N LEU A 61 4.59 -8.69 0.16
CA LEU A 61 5.41 -7.51 0.46
C LEU A 61 5.08 -6.33 -0.47
N ALA A 62 4.84 -6.58 -1.76
CA ALA A 62 4.46 -5.55 -2.71
C ALA A 62 3.08 -4.94 -2.41
N GLN A 63 2.09 -5.75 -2.04
CA GLN A 63 0.77 -5.28 -1.59
C GLN A 63 0.88 -4.40 -0.33
N ASN A 64 1.82 -4.72 0.56
CA ASN A 64 2.07 -3.98 1.81
C ASN A 64 3.25 -3.00 1.67
N LYS A 65 3.46 -2.43 0.48
CA LYS A 65 4.57 -1.52 0.15
C LYS A 65 4.86 -0.47 1.22
N GLU A 66 3.83 0.16 1.77
CA GLU A 66 4.02 1.21 2.80
C GLU A 66 4.65 0.64 4.08
N ASP A 67 4.19 -0.52 4.54
CA ASP A 67 4.75 -1.19 5.71
C ASP A 67 6.18 -1.67 5.47
N VAL A 68 6.47 -2.16 4.27
CA VAL A 68 7.84 -2.52 3.86
C VAL A 68 8.75 -1.30 3.88
N LEU A 69 8.31 -0.16 3.32
CA LEU A 69 9.10 1.07 3.34
C LEU A 69 9.32 1.61 4.76
N TYR A 70 8.38 1.42 5.67
CA TYR A 70 8.57 1.73 7.09
C TYR A 70 9.57 0.78 7.75
N ALA A 71 9.49 -0.53 7.47
CA ALA A 71 10.40 -1.53 8.01
C ALA A 71 11.84 -1.31 7.53
N LEU A 72 12.03 -0.89 6.28
CA LEU A 72 13.33 -0.55 5.69
C LEU A 72 13.85 0.83 6.11
N GLY A 73 13.09 1.60 6.89
CA GLY A 73 13.47 2.96 7.31
C GLY A 73 13.46 4.00 6.19
N ALA A 74 13.00 3.64 4.99
CA ALA A 74 12.89 4.54 3.84
C ALA A 74 11.77 5.59 4.02
N LYS A 75 10.81 5.31 4.91
CA LYS A 75 9.79 6.26 5.36
C LYS A 75 9.74 6.31 6.88
N ARG A 76 9.50 7.49 7.45
CA ARG A 76 9.28 7.64 8.89
C ARG A 76 7.85 7.21 9.22
N LYS A 77 7.68 6.24 10.13
CA LYS A 77 6.34 5.86 10.63
C LYS A 77 5.55 7.12 10.99
N PRO A 78 4.31 7.28 10.52
CA PRO A 78 3.48 8.38 10.98
C PRO A 78 3.37 8.25 12.48
N THR A 79 3.98 9.18 13.22
CA THR A 79 3.81 9.27 14.67
C THR A 79 2.31 9.31 14.92
N PRO A 80 1.75 8.42 15.76
CA PRO A 80 0.35 8.51 16.13
C PRO A 80 0.14 9.92 16.67
N LYS A 81 -0.72 10.70 15.99
CA LYS A 81 -1.08 12.04 16.45
C LYS A 81 -1.66 11.86 17.85
N LYS A 82 -0.89 12.26 18.86
CA LYS A 82 -1.33 12.35 20.25
C LYS A 82 -2.69 13.05 20.23
N PRO A 83 -3.76 12.44 20.78
CA PRO A 83 -5.07 13.07 20.76
C PRO A 83 -4.92 14.46 21.37
N LYS A 84 -5.29 15.50 20.61
CA LYS A 84 -5.38 16.86 21.14
C LYS A 84 -6.39 16.78 22.28
N ALA A 85 -5.91 16.90 23.51
CA ALA A 85 -6.76 17.08 24.67
C ALA A 85 -7.70 18.24 24.34
N VAL A 86 -8.99 17.93 24.26
CA VAL A 86 -10.05 18.91 24.20
C VAL A 86 -9.88 19.75 25.46
N LYS A 87 -9.61 21.05 25.27
CA LYS A 87 -9.66 22.03 26.35
C LYS A 87 -11.10 22.02 26.86
N GLU A 88 -11.31 21.49 28.06
CA GLU A 88 -12.53 21.71 28.83
C GLU A 88 -12.68 23.23 29.02
N GLU A 89 -13.70 23.79 28.39
CA GLU A 89 -14.23 25.10 28.77
C GLU A 89 -14.76 24.99 30.20
N LYS A 90 -14.16 25.76 31.11
CA LYS A 90 -14.73 26.02 32.43
C LYS A 90 -16.06 26.76 32.23
N PRO A 91 -17.17 26.39 32.91
CA PRO A 91 -18.34 27.23 32.92
C PRO A 91 -18.03 28.49 33.74
N ALA A 92 -18.29 29.65 33.17
CA ALA A 92 -18.37 30.90 33.90
C ALA A 92 -19.55 30.81 34.87
N VAL A 93 -19.25 30.93 36.16
CA VAL A 93 -20.26 31.15 37.19
C VAL A 93 -20.42 32.66 37.27
N ASP A 94 -21.44 33.19 36.60
CA ASP A 94 -21.88 34.57 36.81
C ASP A 94 -22.81 34.61 38.03
N ASP A 95 -22.24 35.21 39.08
CA ASP A 95 -22.87 35.68 40.30
C ASP A 95 -23.76 36.88 39.93
N ALA A 96 -25.06 36.83 40.24
CA ALA A 96 -25.92 38.01 40.19
C ALA A 96 -26.92 37.98 41.35
N ALA A 97 -26.66 38.91 42.28
CA ALA A 97 -27.54 39.40 43.33
C ALA A 97 -28.73 40.21 42.79
#